data_AF-D5H9H9-F1
#
_entry.id   AF-D5H9H9-F1
#
_cell.length_a   1.000
_cell.length_b   1.000
_cell.length_c   1.000
_cell.angle_alpha   90.00
_cell.angle_beta   90.00
_cell.angle_gamma   90.00
#
_symmetry.space_group_name_H-M   'P 1'
#
loop_
_entity.id
_entity.type
_entity.pdbx_description
1 polymer ?
#
loop_
_entity_poly.entity_id
_entity_poly.type
_entity_poly.pdbx_seq_one_letter_code
_entity_poly.pdbx_strand_id
1 'polypeptide(L)'
;MPQRTDSSSPTTAARLLKGAALVFSMLGGGMAAWGVDKWVRYPEARASQFGFEAPLWPAFTLFVLAATAVGVRLLWIAAGRVEDGEDLFAQRHRRRRSDPPPPPESE
;
A
#
# COMPACT_ATOMS: atom_id res chain seq x y z
N MET A 1 8.22 -28.13 25.45
CA MET A 1 7.55 -27.48 24.29
C MET A 1 8.41 -26.29 23.89
N PRO A 2 8.83 -26.14 22.62
CA PRO A 2 9.62 -24.99 22.21
C PRO A 2 8.74 -23.75 22.21
N GLN A 3 9.22 -22.72 22.89
CA GLN A 3 8.56 -21.43 23.07
C GLN A 3 8.51 -20.73 21.72
N ARG A 4 7.31 -20.58 21.17
CA ARG A 4 7.06 -19.93 19.88
C ARG A 4 7.44 -18.45 19.99
N THR A 5 8.58 -18.08 19.42
CA THR A 5 9.02 -16.68 19.27
C THR A 5 8.26 -15.99 18.14
N ASP A 6 6.92 -15.96 18.20
CA ASP A 6 6.10 -15.23 17.24
C ASP A 6 5.38 -14.10 17.98
N SER A 7 6.14 -13.10 18.41
CA SER A 7 5.58 -11.84 18.91
C SER A 7 6.28 -10.67 18.22
N SER A 8 6.13 -10.60 16.90
CA SER A 8 6.16 -9.30 16.25
C SER A 8 5.00 -8.48 16.83
N SER A 9 5.28 -7.76 17.92
CA SER A 9 4.28 -6.99 18.67
C SER A 9 3.50 -6.08 17.70
N PRO A 10 2.17 -5.93 17.86
CA PRO A 10 1.36 -5.04 17.03
C PRO A 10 1.98 -3.63 16.92
N THR A 11 2.65 -3.15 17.97
CA THR A 11 3.41 -1.90 17.98
C THR A 11 4.55 -1.84 16.95
N THR A 12 5.26 -2.94 16.70
CA THR A 12 6.33 -3.02 15.71
C THR A 12 5.77 -2.98 14.30
N ALA A 13 4.69 -3.73 14.05
CA ALA A 13 4.02 -3.74 12.75
C ALA A 13 3.43 -2.36 12.40
N ALA A 14 2.76 -1.70 13.35
CA ALA A 14 2.27 -0.34 13.18
C ALA A 14 3.40 0.67 12.87
N ARG A 15 4.53 0.58 13.59
CA ARG A 15 5.71 1.43 13.35
C ARG A 15 6.28 1.22 11.95
N LEU A 16 6.33 -0.02 11.46
CA LEU A 16 6.77 -0.33 10.09
C LEU A 16 5.81 0.26 9.06
N LEU A 17 4.49 0.15 9.25
CA LEU A 17 3.49 0.72 8.34
C LEU A 17 3.58 2.26 8.28
N LYS A 18 3.75 2.92 9.42
CA LYS A 18 4.00 4.37 9.49
C LYS A 18 5.32 4.76 8.81
N GLY A 19 6.39 3.99 9.05
CA GLY A 19 7.68 4.17 8.38
C GLY A 19 7.56 4.03 6.86
N ALA A 20 6.84 3.01 6.38
CA ALA A 20 6.56 2.81 4.98
C ALA A 20 5.78 3.98 4.38
N ALA A 21 4.78 4.51 5.10
CA ALA A 21 4.02 5.69 4.67
C ALA A 21 4.94 6.91 4.49
N LEU A 22 5.89 7.13 5.41
CA LEU A 22 6.86 8.23 5.30
C LEU A 22 7.79 8.05 4.10
N VAL A 23 8.37 6.86 3.92
CA VAL A 23 9.24 6.57 2.77
C VAL A 23 8.48 6.74 1.45
N PHE A 24 7.25 6.22 1.39
CA PHE A 24 6.41 6.36 0.21
C PHE A 24 6.06 7.82 -0.09
N SER A 25 5.81 8.62 0.96
CA SER A 25 5.61 10.08 0.83
C SER A 25 6.84 10.77 0.26
N MET A 26 8.04 10.45 0.75
CA MET A 26 9.29 11.04 0.26
C MET A 26 9.54 10.68 -1.21
N LEU A 27 9.35 9.41 -1.59
CA LEU A 27 9.51 8.96 -2.97
C LEU A 27 8.51 9.62 -3.91
N GLY A 28 7.23 9.62 -3.53
CA GLY A 28 6.17 10.24 -4.32
C GLY A 28 6.32 11.75 -4.43
N GLY A 29 6.67 12.42 -3.34
CA GLY A 29 6.96 13.86 -3.32
C GLY A 29 8.17 14.23 -4.17
N GLY A 30 9.26 13.45 -4.11
CA GLY A 30 10.44 13.63 -4.96
C GLY A 30 10.10 13.46 -6.44
N MET A 31 9.30 12.44 -6.79
CA MET A 31 8.86 12.23 -8.17
C MET A 31 7.93 13.35 -8.66
N ALA A 32 7.05 13.86 -7.80
CA ALA A 32 6.20 15.00 -8.13
C ALA A 32 7.01 16.28 -8.33
N ALA A 33 8.00 16.56 -7.46
CA ALA A 33 8.90 17.69 -7.61
C ALA A 33 9.71 17.61 -8.93
N TRP A 34 10.18 16.41 -9.28
CA TRP A 34 10.81 16.16 -10.57
C TRP A 34 9.84 16.36 -11.74
N GLY A 35 8.57 15.95 -11.61
CA GLY A 35 7.53 16.21 -12.60
C GLY A 35 7.26 17.71 -12.81
N VAL A 36 7.24 18.50 -11.74
CA VAL A 36 7.14 19.97 -11.81
C VAL A 36 8.36 20.58 -12.50
N ASP A 37 9.58 20.13 -12.17
CA ASP A 37 10.79 20.57 -12.85
C ASP A 37 10.71 20.31 -14.36
N LYS A 38 10.22 19.12 -14.75
CA LYS A 38 10.03 18.78 -16.17
C LYS A 38 8.94 19.58 -16.85
N TRP A 39 7.86 19.89 -16.16
CA TRP A 39 6.83 20.78 -16.68
C TRP A 39 7.41 22.16 -17.03
N VAL A 40 8.26 22.72 -16.16
CA VAL A 40 8.90 24.03 -16.41
C VAL A 40 9.91 23.97 -17.55
N ARG A 41 10.73 22.91 -17.61
CA ARG A 41 11.83 22.82 -18.59
C ARG A 41 11.43 22.27 -19.97
N TYR A 42 10.39 21.45 -20.04
CA TYR A 42 9.97 20.74 -21.25
C TYR A 42 8.44 20.75 -21.43
N PRO A 43 7.79 21.93 -21.42
CA PRO A 43 6.33 22.05 -21.52
C PRO A 43 5.75 21.50 -22.83
N GLU A 44 6.56 21.38 -23.87
CA GLU A 44 6.19 20.87 -25.19
C GLU A 44 5.93 19.35 -25.23
N ALA A 45 6.34 18.60 -24.22
CA ALA A 45 6.10 17.16 -24.17
C ALA A 45 4.60 16.86 -24.10
N ARG A 46 4.11 16.03 -25.04
CA ARG A 46 2.70 15.66 -25.14
C ARG A 46 2.49 14.17 -24.95
N ALA A 47 1.38 13.83 -24.30
CA ALA A 47 0.81 12.50 -24.36
C ALA A 47 -0.22 12.48 -25.49
N SER A 48 -0.06 11.57 -26.44
CA SER A 48 -1.06 11.33 -27.49
C SER A 48 -1.68 9.95 -27.27
N GLN A 49 -2.98 9.91 -26.99
CA GLN A 49 -3.72 8.67 -26.83
C GLN A 49 -5.13 8.85 -27.39
N PHE A 50 -5.58 7.92 -28.24
CA PHE A 50 -6.91 7.94 -28.88
C PHE A 50 -7.23 9.23 -29.67
N GLY A 51 -6.21 9.85 -30.28
CA GLY A 51 -6.38 11.10 -31.04
C GLY A 51 -6.48 12.37 -30.19
N PHE A 52 -6.41 12.26 -28.86
CA PHE A 52 -6.32 13.39 -27.95
C PHE A 52 -4.87 13.66 -27.58
N GLU A 53 -4.44 14.91 -27.75
CA GLU A 53 -3.16 15.40 -27.26
C GLU A 53 -3.36 16.25 -26.00
N ALA A 54 -2.70 15.86 -24.92
CA ALA A 54 -2.67 16.65 -23.70
C ALA A 54 -1.21 16.89 -23.26
N PRO A 55 -0.94 18.01 -22.54
CA PRO A 55 0.35 18.21 -21.89
C PRO A 55 0.66 17.02 -20.97
N LEU A 56 1.81 16.37 -21.18
CA LEU A 56 2.18 15.15 -20.47
C LEU A 56 2.41 15.41 -18.98
N TRP A 57 3.25 16.40 -18.69
CA TRP A 57 3.76 16.64 -17.33
C TRP A 57 2.70 16.99 -16.30
N PRO A 58 1.68 17.84 -16.58
CA PRO A 58 0.63 18.12 -15.61
C PRO A 58 -0.15 16.87 -15.22
N ALA A 59 -0.60 16.08 -16.20
CA ALA A 59 -1.37 14.87 -15.95
C ALA A 59 -0.53 13.82 -15.19
N PHE A 60 0.72 13.62 -15.59
CA PHE A 60 1.65 12.72 -14.91
C PHE A 60 1.90 13.13 -13.45
N THR A 61 2.18 14.41 -13.22
CA THR A 61 2.48 14.94 -11.87
C THR A 61 1.26 14.82 -10.95
N LEU A 62 0.07 15.17 -11.45
CA LEU A 62 -1.18 15.01 -10.69
C LEU A 62 -1.47 13.55 -10.37
N PHE A 63 -1.23 12.64 -11.33
CA PHE A 63 -1.37 11.21 -11.10
C PHE A 63 -0.44 10.72 -9.99
N VAL A 64 0.84 11.11 -10.03
CA VAL A 64 1.82 10.76 -8.99
C VAL A 64 1.39 11.27 -7.62
N LEU A 65 0.94 12.53 -7.54
CA LEU A 65 0.45 13.12 -6.29
C LEU A 65 -0.77 12.36 -5.74
N ALA A 66 -1.75 12.06 -6.59
CA ALA A 66 -2.95 11.33 -6.21
C ALA A 66 -2.61 9.91 -5.74
N ALA A 67 -1.80 9.18 -6.50
CA ALA A 67 -1.38 7.82 -6.15
C ALA A 67 -0.58 7.80 -4.83
N THR A 68 0.31 8.78 -4.65
CA THR A 68 1.08 8.94 -3.39
C THR A 68 0.13 9.17 -2.23
N ALA A 69 -0.79 10.14 -2.34
CA ALA A 69 -1.74 10.46 -1.27
C ALA A 69 -2.61 9.25 -0.89
N VAL A 70 -3.10 8.50 -1.89
CA VAL A 70 -3.88 7.27 -1.66
C VAL A 70 -3.03 6.21 -0.95
N GLY A 71 -1.81 5.95 -1.42
CA GLY A 71 -0.93 4.94 -0.81
C GLY A 71 -0.55 5.29 0.63
N VAL A 72 -0.21 6.55 0.90
CA VAL A 72 0.07 7.05 2.26
C VAL A 72 -1.15 6.87 3.16
N ARG A 73 -2.33 7.27 2.69
CA ARG A 73 -3.59 7.14 3.45
C ARG A 73 -3.89 5.68 3.78
N LEU A 74 -3.74 4.76 2.83
CA LEU A 74 -3.97 3.33 3.05
C LEU A 74 -3.01 2.75 4.09
N LEU A 75 -1.72 3.09 3.99
CA LEU A 75 -0.71 2.65 4.97
C LEU A 75 -0.99 3.21 6.37
N TRP A 76 -1.45 4.46 6.45
CA TRP A 76 -1.79 5.09 7.72
C TRP A 76 -3.03 4.47 8.36
N ILE A 77 -4.07 4.18 7.57
CA ILE A 77 -5.28 3.48 8.05
C ILE A 77 -4.89 2.07 8.52
N ALA A 78 -4.07 1.34 7.75
CA ALA A 78 -3.61 0.02 8.13
C ALA A 78 -2.81 0.06 9.45
N ALA A 79 -1.95 1.07 9.62
CA ALA A 79 -1.23 1.26 10.87
C ALA A 79 -2.17 1.49 12.05
N GLY A 80 -3.18 2.37 11.89
CA GLY A 80 -4.18 2.63 12.93
C GLY A 80 -4.93 1.36 13.33
N ARG A 81 -5.38 0.56 12.34
CA ARG A 81 -6.06 -0.72 12.60
C ARG A 81 -5.19 -1.70 13.39
N VAL A 82 -3.89 -1.77 13.10
CA VAL A 82 -2.94 -2.61 13.85
C VAL A 82 -2.70 -2.08 15.27
N GLU A 83 -2.69 -0.75 15.46
CA GLU A 83 -2.62 -0.12 16.78
C GLU A 83 -3.86 -0.41 17.62
N ASP A 84 -5.04 -0.47 16.98
CA ASP A 84 -6.31 -0.86 17.58
C ASP A 84 -6.41 -2.38 17.86
N GLY A 85 -5.36 -3.14 17.56
CA GLY A 85 -5.24 -4.58 17.84
C GLY A 85 -5.76 -5.49 16.73
N GLU A 86 -6.07 -4.96 15.55
CA GLU A 86 -6.49 -5.79 14.41
C GLU A 86 -5.30 -6.55 13.79
N ASP A 87 -5.43 -7.88 13.70
CA ASP A 87 -4.48 -8.71 12.96
C ASP A 87 -4.85 -8.75 11.47
N LEU A 88 -4.19 -7.90 10.68
CA LEU A 88 -4.36 -7.80 9.23
C LEU A 88 -4.00 -9.11 8.48
N PHE A 89 -3.31 -10.06 9.11
CA PHE A 89 -2.90 -11.33 8.49
C PHE A 89 -3.64 -12.56 9.06
N ALA A 90 -4.49 -12.40 10.08
CA ALA A 90 -5.28 -13.49 10.68
C ALA A 90 -6.15 -14.23 9.64
N GLN A 91 -6.65 -13.53 8.62
CA GLN A 91 -7.45 -14.13 7.55
C GLN A 91 -6.65 -15.05 6.62
N ARG A 92 -5.35 -14.81 6.43
CA ARG A 92 -4.51 -15.64 5.53
C ARG A 92 -4.19 -17.01 6.13
N HIS A 93 -4.15 -17.12 7.45
CA HIS A 93 -3.90 -18.38 8.16
C HIS A 93 -5.16 -19.19 8.47
N ARG A 94 -6.35 -18.70 8.10
CA ARG A 94 -7.63 -19.41 8.26
C ARG A 94 -7.88 -20.50 7.20
N ARG A 95 -6.84 -21.05 6.56
CA ARG A 95 -6.97 -22.37 5.91
C ARG A 95 -6.87 -23.43 7.01
N ARG A 96 -8.05 -23.84 7.51
CA ARG A 96 -8.24 -24.92 8.48
C ARG A 96 -7.44 -26.16 8.07
N ARG A 97 -6.49 -26.57 8.91
CA ARG A 97 -5.92 -27.94 8.93
C ARG A 97 -6.73 -28.86 9.85
N SER A 98 -7.95 -28.46 10.22
CA SER A 98 -8.71 -29.07 11.31
C SER A 98 -10.21 -29.04 11.01
N ASP A 99 -10.61 -29.37 9.79
CA ASP A 99 -11.94 -29.97 9.63
C ASP A 99 -11.79 -31.45 10.01
N PRO A 100 -12.50 -31.94 11.05
CA PRO A 100 -12.58 -33.36 11.32
C PRO A 100 -13.18 -34.07 10.09
N PRO A 101 -12.72 -35.28 9.74
CA PRO A 101 -13.37 -36.05 8.70
C PRO A 101 -14.86 -36.22 9.04
N PRO A 102 -15.76 -36.16 8.04
CA PRO A 102 -17.18 -36.38 8.27
C PRO A 102 -17.38 -37.75 8.95
N PRO A 103 -18.35 -37.87 9.89
CA PRO A 103 -18.63 -39.14 10.52
C PRO A 103 -19.00 -40.17 9.46
N PRO A 104 -18.61 -41.46 9.62
CA PRO A 104 -18.98 -42.50 8.67
C PRO A 104 -20.50 -42.58 8.59
N GLU A 105 -21.01 -42.53 7.36
CA GLU A 105 -22.41 -42.85 7.05
C GLU A 105 -22.68 -44.27 7.53
N SER A 106 -23.50 -44.40 8.56
CA SER A 106 -24.10 -45.68 8.94
C SER A 106 -25.13 -46.06 7.88
N GLU A 107 -24.97 -47.28 7.35
CA GLU A 107 -25.83 -47.96 6.35
C GLU A 107 -27.34 -47.79 6.55
#